data_AF-A0A370XA27-F1
#
_entry.id   AF-A0A370XA27-F1
#
_cell.length_a   1.000
_cell.length_b   1.000
_cell.length_c   1.000
_cell.angle_alpha   90.00
_cell.angle_beta   90.00
_cell.angle_gamma   90.00
#
_symmetry.space_group_name_H-M   'P 1'
#
loop_
_entity.id
_entity.type
_entity.pdbx_description
1 polymer ?
#
loop_
_entity_poly.entity_id
_entity_poly.type
_entity_poly.pdbx_seq_one_letter_code
_entity_poly.pdbx_strand_id
1 'polypeptide(L)'
;MLLSAALLTLGFATPLWAQNQNAPMSGTSPTAPTANHSPIKPGDRNCIRDTGSLIPAKKGECLPVTGRSYSKSDIDATGARTLGPALRDLDPAITLHGNQAGN
;
A
#
# COMPACT_ATOMS: atom_id res chain seq x y z
N MET A 1 48.30 -39.88 29.38
CA MET A 1 48.72 -38.84 28.41
C MET A 1 47.43 -38.22 27.87
N LEU A 2 46.78 -37.30 28.59
CA LEU A 2 47.00 -35.83 28.66
C LEU A 2 46.83 -35.11 27.31
N LEU A 3 46.07 -34.00 27.36
CA LEU A 3 45.85 -32.91 26.38
C LEU A 3 44.72 -33.14 25.35
N SER A 4 43.74 -32.25 25.08
CA SER A 4 43.63 -30.78 25.19
C SER A 4 42.14 -30.40 25.06
N ALA A 5 41.53 -29.56 25.92
CA ALA A 5 41.57 -28.09 26.02
C ALA A 5 40.23 -27.47 25.56
N ALA A 6 39.43 -27.06 26.55
CA ALA A 6 38.22 -26.27 26.38
C ALA A 6 38.58 -24.81 26.07
N LEU A 7 38.01 -24.24 25.01
CA LEU A 7 38.10 -22.82 24.70
C LEU A 7 36.81 -22.12 25.17
N LEU A 8 36.86 -21.51 26.35
CA LEU A 8 35.92 -20.48 26.79
C LEU A 8 36.27 -19.16 26.09
N THR A 9 35.43 -18.68 25.17
CA THR A 9 35.53 -17.32 24.64
C THR A 9 34.68 -16.37 25.49
N LEU A 10 35.35 -15.46 26.19
CA LEU A 10 34.76 -14.38 26.97
C LEU A 10 33.99 -13.41 26.06
N GLY A 11 32.73 -13.13 26.39
CA GLY A 11 31.91 -12.09 25.77
C GLY A 11 32.24 -10.72 26.35
N PHE A 12 32.57 -9.76 25.50
CA PHE A 12 32.89 -8.38 25.86
C PHE A 12 31.60 -7.60 26.19
N ALA A 13 31.53 -7.01 27.38
CA ALA A 13 30.48 -6.07 27.77
C ALA A 13 30.80 -4.67 27.22
N THR A 14 30.00 -4.17 26.29
CA THR A 14 30.08 -2.79 25.80
C THR A 14 29.20 -1.87 26.66
N PRO A 15 29.69 -0.69 27.09
CA PRO A 15 28.88 0.25 27.85
C PRO A 15 27.77 0.85 26.98
N LEU A 16 26.53 0.77 27.45
CA LEU A 16 25.35 1.35 26.83
C LEU A 16 25.38 2.88 27.02
N TRP A 17 25.72 3.64 25.98
CA TRP A 17 25.54 5.08 25.99
C TRP A 17 24.07 5.40 25.72
N ALA A 18 23.39 5.94 26.73
CA ALA A 18 22.02 6.44 26.61
C ALA A 18 22.00 7.65 25.67
N GLN A 19 21.73 7.42 24.38
CA GLN A 19 21.46 8.51 23.45
C GLN A 19 20.02 8.99 23.64
N ASN A 20 19.88 10.15 24.28
CA ASN A 20 18.64 10.92 24.35
C ASN A 20 18.32 11.50 22.96
N GLN A 21 17.53 10.77 22.17
CA GLN A 21 17.20 11.10 20.80
C GLN A 21 16.01 12.06 20.71
N ASN A 22 16.19 13.29 21.19
CA ASN A 22 15.29 14.38 20.80
C ASN A 22 15.84 15.02 19.51
N ALA A 23 15.67 14.32 18.38
CA ALA A 23 15.75 14.96 17.08
C ALA A 23 14.47 15.80 16.89
N PRO A 24 14.56 17.07 16.46
CA PRO A 24 13.38 17.75 15.94
C PRO A 24 12.94 16.95 14.71
N MET A 25 11.77 16.32 14.79
CA MET A 25 11.07 15.79 13.63
C MET A 25 10.94 16.96 12.65
N SER A 26 11.84 17.01 11.66
CA SER A 26 11.54 17.65 10.40
C SER A 26 10.41 16.83 9.82
N GLY A 27 9.18 17.24 10.17
CA GLY A 27 7.98 16.68 9.61
C GLY A 27 8.15 16.77 8.10
N THR A 28 8.44 15.64 7.46
CA THR A 28 8.03 15.45 6.08
C THR A 28 6.51 15.55 6.17
N SER A 29 5.99 16.77 6.01
CA SER A 29 4.62 16.94 5.57
C SER A 29 4.48 15.97 4.40
N PRO A 30 3.50 15.04 4.42
CA PRO A 30 3.25 14.24 3.23
C PRO A 30 3.09 15.25 2.11
N THR A 31 4.03 15.26 1.17
CA THR A 31 3.92 16.04 -0.05
C THR A 31 2.60 15.61 -0.62
N ALA A 32 1.58 16.46 -0.50
CA ALA A 32 0.29 16.21 -1.11
C ALA A 32 0.62 15.88 -2.57
N PRO A 33 0.17 14.73 -3.10
CA PRO A 33 0.47 14.38 -4.47
C PRO A 33 0.06 15.59 -5.29
N THR A 34 1.04 16.25 -5.92
CA THR A 34 0.78 17.36 -6.81
C THR A 34 -0.20 16.78 -7.81
N ALA A 35 -1.46 17.24 -7.75
CA ALA A 35 -2.51 16.73 -8.61
C ALA A 35 -2.00 16.95 -10.03
N ASN A 36 -1.44 15.91 -10.62
CA ASN A 36 -0.85 16.00 -11.93
C ASN A 36 -2.07 16.07 -12.82
N HIS A 37 -2.47 17.30 -13.15
CA HIS A 37 -3.62 17.62 -13.99
C HIS A 37 -3.32 17.19 -15.43
N SER A 38 -3.02 15.91 -15.62
CA SER A 38 -3.08 15.29 -16.92
C SER A 38 -4.55 15.33 -17.35
N PRO A 39 -4.84 15.70 -18.60
CA PRO A 39 -6.21 15.66 -19.12
C PRO A 39 -6.82 14.28 -18.85
N ILE A 40 -7.99 14.27 -18.20
CA ILE A 40 -8.71 13.03 -17.86
C ILE A 40 -8.95 12.26 -19.15
N LYS A 41 -8.29 11.11 -19.30
CA LYS A 41 -8.53 10.21 -20.42
C LYS A 41 -9.72 9.30 -20.07
N PRO A 42 -10.63 9.02 -21.02
CA PRO A 42 -11.61 7.96 -20.84
C PRO A 42 -10.91 6.66 -20.45
N GLY A 43 -11.35 6.03 -19.36
CA GLY A 43 -10.73 4.82 -18.81
C GLY A 43 -9.49 5.05 -17.94
N ASP A 44 -9.17 6.30 -17.56
CA ASP A 44 -8.12 6.56 -16.57
C ASP A 44 -8.54 6.07 -15.18
N ARG A 45 -8.05 4.89 -14.83
CA ARG A 45 -8.33 4.22 -13.56
C ARG A 45 -7.79 5.01 -12.37
N ASN A 46 -6.77 5.85 -12.53
CA ASN A 46 -6.21 6.63 -11.43
C ASN A 46 -7.01 7.91 -11.15
N CYS A 47 -7.97 8.25 -12.02
CA CYS A 47 -8.84 9.39 -11.82
C CYS A 47 -10.08 9.01 -11.02
N ILE A 48 -10.04 9.23 -9.71
CA ILE A 48 -11.16 8.93 -8.82
C ILE A 48 -12.16 10.09 -8.85
N ARG A 49 -13.41 9.82 -9.18
CA ARG A 49 -14.46 10.86 -9.29
C ARG A 49 -15.51 10.76 -8.19
N ASP A 50 -15.79 9.53 -7.77
CA ASP A 50 -16.82 9.19 -6.79
C ASP A 50 -16.21 8.33 -5.68
N THR A 51 -16.55 8.64 -4.42
CA THR A 51 -16.15 7.85 -3.24
C THR A 51 -17.31 7.72 -2.26
N GLY A 52 -17.18 6.83 -1.27
CA GLY A 52 -18.25 6.57 -0.29
C GLY A 52 -18.64 7.77 0.60
N SER A 53 -17.80 8.79 0.71
CA SER A 53 -18.12 10.02 1.45
C SER A 53 -19.03 10.97 0.68
N LEU A 54 -19.28 10.69 -0.61
CA LEU A 54 -20.07 11.53 -1.52
C LEU A 54 -19.53 12.96 -1.69
N ILE A 55 -18.25 13.18 -1.38
CA ILE A 55 -17.58 14.44 -1.70
C ILE A 55 -17.33 14.47 -3.21
N PRO A 56 -17.92 15.41 -3.96
CA PRO A 56 -17.78 15.43 -5.41
C PRO A 56 -16.42 15.99 -5.83
N ALA A 57 -15.86 15.42 -6.89
CA ALA A 57 -14.74 16.06 -7.60
C ALA A 57 -15.18 17.39 -8.22
N LYS A 58 -14.24 18.33 -8.39
CA LYS A 58 -14.50 19.52 -9.21
C LYS A 58 -14.76 19.11 -10.66
N LYS A 59 -15.49 19.94 -11.40
CA LYS A 59 -15.82 19.66 -12.81
C LYS A 59 -14.55 19.50 -13.63
N GLY A 60 -14.40 18.34 -14.27
CA GLY A 60 -13.23 18.03 -15.09
C GLY A 60 -11.96 17.70 -14.31
N GLU A 61 -12.05 17.51 -12.99
CA GLU A 61 -10.94 17.11 -12.13
C GLU A 61 -11.19 15.74 -11.47
N CYS A 62 -10.12 15.17 -10.93
CA CYS A 62 -10.15 13.96 -10.09
C CYS A 62 -10.06 14.37 -8.61
N LEU A 63 -10.60 13.55 -7.72
CA LEU A 63 -10.41 13.70 -6.28
C LEU A 63 -8.93 13.51 -5.92
N PRO A 64 -8.37 14.30 -4.99
CA PRO A 64 -6.97 14.19 -4.55
C PRO A 64 -6.82 13.03 -3.55
N VAL A 65 -7.22 11.84 -3.96
CA VAL A 65 -7.15 10.60 -3.17
C VAL A 65 -6.32 9.57 -3.93
N THR A 66 -5.62 8.72 -3.19
CA THR A 66 -4.92 7.58 -3.78
C THR A 66 -5.90 6.46 -4.09
N GLY A 67 -5.68 5.74 -5.18
CA GLY A 67 -6.45 4.56 -5.53
C GLY A 67 -6.67 4.38 -7.02
N ARG A 68 -7.41 3.32 -7.36
CA ARG A 68 -7.84 3.00 -8.72
C ARG A 68 -9.36 2.80 -8.72
N SER A 69 -10.05 3.31 -9.74
CA SER A 69 -11.48 3.08 -9.96
C SER A 69 -11.69 2.02 -11.04
N TYR A 70 -12.69 1.16 -10.81
CA TYR A 70 -13.12 0.13 -11.75
C TYR A 70 -14.62 0.29 -11.98
N SER A 71 -15.01 0.49 -13.23
CA SER A 71 -16.40 0.64 -13.63
C SER A 71 -17.10 -0.72 -13.70
N LYS A 72 -18.44 -0.71 -13.71
CA LYS A 72 -19.20 -1.94 -13.96
C LYS A 72 -18.84 -2.58 -15.31
N SER A 73 -18.61 -1.79 -16.35
CA SER A 73 -18.15 -2.30 -17.64
C SER A 73 -16.78 -2.97 -17.56
N ASP A 74 -15.85 -2.47 -16.74
CA ASP A 74 -14.55 -3.12 -16.55
C ASP A 74 -14.72 -4.50 -15.91
N ILE A 75 -15.55 -4.58 -14.86
CA ILE A 75 -15.86 -5.82 -14.15
C ILE A 75 -16.55 -6.81 -15.08
N ASP A 76 -17.57 -6.37 -15.81
CA ASP A 76 -18.35 -7.23 -16.71
C ASP A 76 -17.48 -7.74 -17.88
N ALA A 77 -16.53 -6.93 -18.37
CA ALA A 77 -15.60 -7.31 -19.44
C ALA A 77 -14.63 -8.43 -19.02
N THR A 78 -14.42 -8.66 -17.72
CA THR A 78 -13.61 -9.80 -17.25
C THR A 78 -14.30 -11.15 -17.46
N GLY A 79 -15.64 -11.17 -17.57
CA GLY A 79 -16.43 -12.41 -17.60
C GLY A 79 -16.44 -13.19 -16.28
N ALA A 80 -15.83 -12.66 -15.21
CA ALA A 80 -15.81 -13.31 -13.91
C ALA A 80 -17.20 -13.31 -13.26
N ARG A 81 -17.53 -14.40 -12.55
CA ARG A 81 -18.83 -14.53 -11.86
C ARG A 81 -18.89 -13.86 -10.50
N THR A 82 -17.75 -13.50 -9.93
CA THR A 82 -17.64 -12.86 -8.61
C THR A 82 -16.61 -11.75 -8.66
N LEU A 83 -16.72 -10.79 -7.74
CA LEU A 83 -15.87 -9.59 -7.75
C LEU A 83 -14.40 -9.88 -7.50
N GLY A 84 -14.06 -10.84 -6.62
CA GLY A 84 -12.67 -11.15 -6.28
C GLY A 84 -11.83 -11.48 -7.51
N PRO A 85 -12.18 -12.54 -8.28
CA PRO A 85 -11.52 -12.87 -9.53
C PRO A 85 -11.50 -11.71 -10.53
N ALA A 86 -12.62 -10.98 -10.70
CA ALA A 86 -12.67 -9.82 -11.59
C ALA A 86 -11.62 -8.76 -11.22
N LEU A 87 -11.51 -8.41 -9.93
CA LEU A 87 -10.57 -7.42 -9.44
C LEU A 87 -9.11 -7.89 -9.59
N ARG A 88 -8.83 -9.17 -9.35
CA ARG A 88 -7.49 -9.75 -9.56
C ARG A 88 -7.08 -9.70 -11.04
N ASP A 89 -8.01 -9.95 -11.97
CA ASP A 89 -7.73 -9.90 -13.41
C ASP A 89 -7.51 -8.46 -13.89
N LEU A 90 -8.22 -7.49 -13.30
CA LEU A 90 -8.05 -6.06 -13.59
C LEU A 90 -6.78 -5.46 -12.96
N ASP A 91 -6.32 -6.03 -11.85
CA ASP A 91 -5.21 -5.52 -11.05
C ASP A 91 -4.42 -6.64 -10.36
N PRO A 92 -3.28 -7.05 -10.94
CA PRO A 92 -2.42 -8.08 -10.35
C PRO A 92 -1.82 -7.70 -8.98
N ALA A 93 -1.87 -6.41 -8.58
CA ALA A 93 -1.45 -6.00 -7.25
C ALA A 93 -2.50 -6.33 -6.17
N ILE A 94 -3.75 -6.63 -6.56
CA ILE A 94 -4.80 -7.04 -5.64
C ILE A 94 -4.58 -8.50 -5.23
N THR A 95 -4.33 -8.70 -3.94
CA THR A 95 -4.27 -10.03 -3.32
C THR A 95 -5.62 -10.35 -2.67
N LEU A 96 -6.18 -11.52 -2.98
CA LEU A 96 -7.43 -11.99 -2.39
C LEU A 96 -7.13 -12.89 -1.19
N HIS A 97 -7.61 -12.50 -0.02
CA HIS A 97 -7.60 -13.34 1.17
C HIS A 97 -9.04 -13.74 1.49
N GLY A 98 -9.32 -15.04 1.50
CA GLY A 98 -10.61 -15.58 1.91
C GLY A 98 -10.50 -16.20 3.30
N ASN A 99 -11.52 -16.01 4.14
CA ASN A 99 -11.76 -16.91 5.25
C ASN A 99 -12.41 -18.16 4.62
N GLN A 100 -11.68 -19.27 4.59
CA GLN A 100 -12.20 -20.55 4.12
C GLN A 100 -13.34 -20.99 5.05
N ALA A 101 -14.57 -20.58 4.77
CA ALA A 101 -15.78 -21.18 5.31
C ALA A 101 -16.31 -22.14 4.25
N GLY A 102 -15.61 -23.27 4.10
CA GLY A 102 -16.03 -24.41 3.28
C GLY A 102 -16.40 -25.57 4.19
N ASN A 103 -17.61 -26.11 3.98
CA ASN A 103 -18.09 -27.40 4.45
C ASN A 103 -17.13 -28.54 4.07
#